data_AF-A0A3A0VKU2-F1
#
_entry.id   AF-A0A3A0VKU2-F1
#
_cell.length_a   1.000
_cell.length_b   1.000
_cell.length_c   1.000
_cell.angle_alpha   90.00
_cell.angle_beta   90.00
_cell.angle_gamma   90.00
#
_symmetry.space_group_name_H-M   'P 1'
#
loop_
_entity.id
_entity.type
_entity.pdbx_description
1 polymer ?
#
loop_
_entity_poly.entity_id
_entity_poly.type
_entity_poly.pdbx_seq_one_letter_code
_entity_poly.pdbx_strand_id
1 'polypeptide(L)' 'MTNILEITNLSIADRFGNKLIQHVDLGLKKSKVNVLIGESGSGKSLTARAMVQQIPNTLDMQYDCMTYEHSE' A
#
# COMPACT_ATOMS: atom_id res chain seq x y z
N MET A 1 9.98 17.70 -3.68
CA MET A 1 9.50 17.16 -2.39
C MET A 1 9.72 15.66 -2.44
N THR A 2 10.44 15.09 -1.47
CA THR A 2 10.88 13.68 -1.52
C THR A 2 9.86 12.76 -0.86
N ASN A 3 9.58 11.62 -1.49
CA ASN A 3 8.77 10.56 -0.91
C ASN A 3 9.69 9.58 -0.16
N ILE A 4 9.31 9.20 1.07
CA ILE A 4 10.00 8.15 1.87
C ILE A 4 9.57 6.74 1.48
N LEU A 5 8.42 6.64 0.82
CA LEU A 5 7.85 5.41 0.29
C LEU A 5 7.17 5.77 -1.02
N GLU A 6 7.41 4.98 -2.06
CA GLU A 6 6.59 4.95 -3.27
C GLU A 6 6.18 3.51 -3.57
N ILE A 7 4.92 3.34 -3.96
CA ILE A 7 4.37 2.08 -4.46
C ILE A 7 3.59 2.38 -5.72
N THR A 8 3.83 1.60 -6.78
CA THR A 8 3.06 1.67 -8.03
C THR A 8 2.31 0.39 -8.29
N ASN A 9 1.09 0.52 -8.81
CA ASN A 9 0.21 -0.56 -9.20
C ASN A 9 -0.10 -1.56 -8.07
N LEU A 10 -0.24 -1.08 -6.83
CA LEU A 10 -0.55 -1.93 -5.70
C LEU A 10 -1.90 -2.63 -5.92
N SER A 11 -1.88 -3.95 -5.92
CA SER A 11 -3.06 -4.81 -6.02
C SER A 11 -2.99 -5.90 -4.96
N ILE A 12 -4.12 -6.15 -4.29
CA ILE A 12 -4.23 -7.19 -3.27
C ILE A 12 -5.49 -8.00 -3.52
N ALA A 13 -5.34 -9.32 -3.58
CA ALA A 13 -6.45 -10.25 -3.76
C ALA A 13 -6.47 -11.30 -2.65
N ASP A 14 -7.62 -11.91 -2.43
CA ASP A 14 -7.70 -13.15 -1.65
C ASP A 14 -7.36 -14.37 -2.51
N ARG A 15 -7.21 -15.53 -1.86
CA ARG A 15 -6.97 -16.84 -2.51
C ARG A 15 -8.04 -17.28 -3.52
N PHE A 16 -9.18 -16.61 -3.58
CA PHE A 16 -10.27 -16.88 -4.52
C PHE A 16 -10.26 -15.92 -5.72
N GLY A 17 -9.29 -14.99 -5.77
CA GLY A 17 -9.16 -13.99 -6.81
C GLY A 17 -10.02 -12.74 -6.60
N ASN A 18 -10.68 -12.60 -5.44
CA ASN A 18 -11.43 -11.39 -5.14
C ASN A 18 -10.45 -10.24 -4.86
N LYS A 19 -10.50 -9.21 -5.69
CA LYS A 19 -9.61 -8.06 -5.54
C LYS A 19 -10.11 -7.13 -4.42
N LEU A 20 -9.30 -6.99 -3.38
CA LEU A 20 -9.54 -6.12 -2.22
C LEU A 20 -8.96 -4.73 -2.41
N ILE A 21 -7.79 -4.64 -3.05
CA ILE A 21 -7.14 -3.40 -3.49
C ILE A 21 -6.79 -3.55 -4.97
N GLN A 22 -7.01 -2.51 -5.77
CA GLN A 22 -6.89 -2.58 -7.22
C GLN A 22 -6.12 -1.36 -7.75
N HIS A 23 -4.94 -1.60 -8.31
CA HIS A 23 -4.19 -0.62 -9.10
C HIS A 23 -3.98 0.72 -8.38
N VAL A 24 -3.53 0.69 -7.13
CA VAL A 24 -3.31 1.90 -6.32
C VAL A 24 -1.86 2.35 -6.42
N ASP A 25 -1.66 3.59 -6.86
CA ASP A 25 -0.39 4.29 -6.75
C ASP A 25 -0.41 5.17 -5.50
N LEU A 26 0.64 5.11 -4.69
CA LEU A 26 0.74 5.91 -3.48
C LEU A 26 2.17 6.29 -3.14
N GLY A 27 2.32 7.49 -2.58
CA GLY A 27 3.59 7.99 -2.07
C GLY A 27 3.40 8.63 -0.69
N LEU A 28 4.35 8.40 0.21
CA LEU A 28 4.39 9.06 1.52
C LEU A 28 5.43 10.17 1.51
N LYS A 29 4.98 11.40 1.73
CA LYS A 29 5.89 12.56 1.76
C LYS A 29 6.70 12.57 3.04
N LYS A 30 8.03 12.78 2.92
CA LYS A 30 8.94 12.96 4.05
C LYS A 30 8.53 14.18 4.88
N SER A 31 8.62 14.05 6.21
CA SER A 31 8.38 15.15 7.16
C SER A 31 7.02 15.83 7.01
N LYS A 32 5.99 15.07 6.63
CA LYS A 32 4.59 15.51 6.52
C LYS A 32 3.65 14.53 7.19
N VAL A 33 2.51 15.05 7.64
CA VAL A 33 1.37 14.22 8.00
C VAL A 33 0.71 13.75 6.71
N ASN A 34 0.73 12.45 6.47
CA ASN A 34 0.04 11.81 5.35
C ASN A 34 -1.29 11.25 5.87
N VAL A 35 -2.38 11.48 5.14
CA VAL A 35 -3.73 11.12 5.57
C VAL A 35 -4.38 10.23 4.52
N LEU A 36 -4.86 9.05 4.94
CA LEU A 36 -5.62 8.12 4.11
C LEU A 36 -7.07 8.06 4.62
N ILE A 37 -8.01 8.51 3.79
CA ILE A 37 -9.44 8.60 4.12
C ILE A 37 -10.27 7.76 3.16
N GLY A 38 -11.49 7.42 3.59
CA GLY A 38 -12.43 6.59 2.83
C GLY A 38 -13.41 5.87 3.75
N GLU A 39 -14.44 5.26 3.17
CA GLU A 39 -15.50 4.55 3.89
C GLU A 39 -15.02 3.30 4.61
N SER A 40 -15.78 2.81 5.59
CA SER A 40 -15.48 1.53 6.23
C SER A 40 -15.43 0.40 5.18
N GLY A 41 -14.43 -0.47 5.26
CA GLY A 41 -14.25 -1.55 4.27
C GLY A 41 -13.51 -1.16 2.99
N SER A 42 -13.20 0.12 2.75
CA SER A 42 -12.49 0.58 1.54
C SER A 42 -11.01 0.16 1.43
N GLY A 43 -10.52 -0.69 2.33
CA GLY A 43 -9.15 -1.20 2.28
C GLY A 43 -8.06 -0.31 2.87
N LYS A 44 -8.40 0.75 3.62
CA LYS A 44 -7.41 1.66 4.25
C LYS A 44 -6.37 0.93 5.11
N SER A 45 -6.84 0.12 6.07
CA SER A 45 -5.96 -0.62 6.97
C SER A 45 -5.12 -1.67 6.24
N LEU A 46 -5.70 -2.30 5.22
CA LEU A 46 -4.99 -3.26 4.39
C LEU A 46 -3.89 -2.58 3.55
N THR A 47 -4.19 -1.41 2.98
CA THR A 47 -3.21 -0.57 2.25
C THR A 47 -2.07 -0.14 3.19
N ALA A 48 -2.39 0.34 4.39
CA ALA A 48 -1.37 0.71 5.38
C ALA A 48 -0.48 -0.47 5.81
N ARG A 49 -1.04 -1.68 5.93
CA ARG A 49 -0.26 -2.90 6.20
C ARG A 49 0.61 -3.30 5.00
N ALA A 50 0.11 -3.13 3.79
CA ALA A 50 0.87 -3.37 2.56
C ALA A 50 2.09 -2.46 2.46
N MET A 51 1.98 -1.19 2.90
CA MET A 51 3.11 -0.24 2.94
C MET A 51 4.31 -0.72 3.75
N VAL A 52 4.12 -1.66 4.69
CA VAL A 52 5.18 -2.25 5.51
C VAL A 52 5.34 -3.76 5.26
N GLN A 53 4.76 -4.26 4.16
CA GLN A 53 4.82 -5.67 3.75
C GLN A 53 4.29 -6.66 4.81
N GLN A 54 3.29 -6.25 5.60
CA GLN A 54 2.70 -7.04 6.69
C GLN A 54 1.23 -7.39 6.44
N ILE A 55 0.92 -7.93 5.26
CA ILE A 55 -0.43 -8.42 4.94
C ILE A 55 -0.65 -9.85 5.50
N PRO A 56 -1.90 -10.28 5.76
CA PRO A 56 -2.19 -11.67 6.11
C PRO A 56 -1.72 -12.65 5.02
N ASN A 57 -1.16 -13.79 5.43
CA ASN A 57 -0.67 -14.84 4.52
C ASN A 57 -1.76 -15.50 3.64
N THR A 58 -3.03 -15.18 3.88
CA THR A 58 -4.17 -15.63 3.07
C THR A 58 -4.45 -14.73 1.87
N LEU A 59 -3.70 -13.63 1.73
CA LEU A 59 -3.83 -12.63 0.68
C LEU A 59 -2.57 -12.62 -0.18
N ASP A 60 -2.77 -12.33 -1.47
CA ASP A 60 -1.71 -12.15 -2.44
C ASP A 60 -1.53 -10.65 -2.70
N MET A 61 -0.31 -10.13 -2.54
CA MET A 61 0.05 -8.75 -2.82
C MET A 61 0.96 -8.68 -4.03
N GLN A 62 0.62 -7.80 -4.96
CA GLN A 62 1.39 -7.51 -6.17
C GLN A 62 1.55 -5.99 -6.33
N TYR A 63 2.67 -5.58 -6.90
CA TYR A 63 3.00 -4.20 -7.21
C TYR A 63 4.11 -4.19 -8.27
N ASP A 64 4.20 -3.11 -9.04
CA ASP A 64 5.24 -2.99 -10.08
C ASP A 64 6.55 -2.44 -9.50
N CYS A 65 6.46 -1.51 -8.56
CA CYS A 65 7.59 -0.91 -7.88
C CYS A 65 7.23 -0.61 -6.43
N MET A 66 8.16 -0.87 -5.51
CA MET A 66 8.07 -0.47 -4.10
C MET A 66 9.46 -0.03 -3.63
N THR A 67 9.60 1.24 -3.28
CA THR A 67 10.88 1.83 -2.85
C THR A 67 10.73 2.48 -1.50
N TYR A 68 11.76 2.34 -0.66
CA TYR A 68 11.89 3.06 0.59
C TYR A 68 13.10 3.98 0.49
N GLU A 69 12.98 5.20 1.00
CA GLU A 69 14.15 6.04 1.21
C GLU A 69 15.01 5.39 2.31
N HIS A 70 16.20 4.94 1.95
CA HIS A 70 17.18 4.48 2.94
C HIS A 70 17.62 5.67 3.80
N SER A 71 17.42 5.54 5.11
CA SER A 71 18.04 6.44 6.08
C SER A 71 19.41 5.85 6.40
N GLU A 72 20.49 6.50 5.98
CA GLU A 72 21.84 6.24 6.53
C GLU A 72 21.92 6.68 8.00
#